data_AF-A0A8D8FVN5-F1
#
_entry.id   AF-A0A8D8FVN5-F1
#
_cell.length_a   1.000
_cell.length_b   1.000
_cell.length_c   1.000
_cell.angle_alpha   90.00
_cell.angle_beta   90.00
_cell.angle_gamma   90.00
#
_symmetry.space_group_name_H-M   'P 1'
#
loop_
_entity.id
_entity.type
_entity.pdbx_description
1 polymer ?
#
loop_
_entity_poly.entity_id
_entity_poly.type
_entity_poly.pdbx_seq_one_letter_code
_entity_poly.pdbx_strand_id
1 'polypeptide(L)'
;MADDGNFAEKQKTHKKRHAGVKADKKKAKNKPTDKGKNVKAFAITKARSAEKRFRRKEDILTKKQHIPLVDKTPEEPPPVLIAVVGPPKVGKSTLINNLIKNFTRTNVTSVNGPITIITSKKRRITLIECNNDINSMIDVAKCADLVLLMVDASFGFEMEIFEFLNICQVHGMPKIMGVLTHLDTIKSAKAVKMQKKVLKHRFWTEVYDGAKLFYLSGLIHGEYLRNEITNLGRFISVMKFRPLNWRGAHSYVLADRMEDITNSEQVRLNPKCDRDVVLYGYVRGVPLKKENMVHIAGLGDMRIEELNGLPDPCPLPSGEKKRNLLEKERLLYAPMSGVGGIVYDKDAVYI
;
A
#
# COMPACT_ATOMS: atom_id res chain seq x y z
N MET A 1 -100.78 40.50 -51.48
CA MET A 1 -100.37 39.10 -51.73
C MET A 1 -98.86 39.08 -51.52
N ALA A 2 -98.39 38.96 -50.27
CA ALA A 2 -98.31 37.72 -49.48
C ALA A 2 -97.42 36.70 -50.20
N ASP A 3 -96.16 36.60 -49.76
CA ASP A 3 -95.51 35.38 -49.23
C ASP A 3 -94.75 34.66 -50.36
N ASP A 4 -93.55 34.09 -50.20
CA ASP A 4 -92.91 33.52 -49.03
C ASP A 4 -91.38 33.60 -49.17
N GLY A 5 -90.70 33.79 -48.04
CA GLY A 5 -89.25 33.64 -47.93
C GLY A 5 -88.87 32.17 -48.01
N ASN A 6 -88.16 31.77 -49.07
CA ASN A 6 -87.67 30.40 -49.21
C ASN A 6 -86.35 30.24 -48.44
N PHE A 7 -86.45 29.90 -47.16
CA PHE A 7 -85.33 29.46 -46.33
C PHE A 7 -84.86 28.09 -46.85
N ALA A 8 -83.82 28.09 -47.70
CA ALA A 8 -83.10 26.86 -48.02
C ALA A 8 -82.40 26.35 -46.75
N GLU A 9 -82.96 25.32 -46.11
CA GLU A 9 -82.32 24.59 -45.02
C GLU A 9 -80.97 24.04 -45.49
N LYS A 10 -79.87 24.68 -45.08
CA LYS A 10 -78.54 24.07 -45.15
C LYS A 10 -78.52 22.84 -44.24
N GLN A 11 -78.63 21.65 -44.82
CA GLN A 11 -78.37 20.41 -44.10
C GLN A 11 -77.00 20.50 -43.40
N LYS A 12 -76.99 20.29 -42.08
CA LYS A 12 -75.77 20.28 -41.29
C LYS A 12 -74.82 19.20 -41.82
N THR A 13 -73.69 19.61 -42.40
CA THR A 13 -72.63 18.68 -42.78
C THR A 13 -72.13 17.94 -41.54
N HIS A 14 -72.13 16.60 -41.58
CA HIS A 14 -71.57 15.78 -40.51
C HIS A 14 -70.13 16.22 -40.18
N LYS A 15 -69.84 16.50 -38.90
CA LYS A 15 -68.46 16.72 -38.44
C LYS A 15 -67.63 15.49 -38.78
N LYS A 16 -66.59 15.65 -39.62
CA LYS A 16 -65.56 14.62 -39.81
C LYS A 16 -65.06 14.21 -38.43
N ARG A 17 -65.04 12.90 -38.14
CA ARG A 17 -64.56 12.36 -36.86
C ARG A 17 -63.22 13.00 -36.52
N HIS A 18 -63.20 13.86 -35.50
CA HIS A 18 -61.95 14.39 -34.99
C HIS A 18 -61.09 13.21 -34.58
N ALA A 19 -59.87 13.22 -35.11
CA ALA A 19 -58.81 12.30 -34.82
C ALA A 19 -58.66 12.12 -33.31
N GLY A 20 -59.24 11.05 -32.77
CA GLY A 20 -58.87 10.58 -31.45
C GLY A 20 -57.47 9.95 -31.50
N VAL A 21 -56.92 9.61 -30.33
CA VAL A 21 -55.61 8.94 -30.13
C VAL A 21 -55.35 7.77 -31.10
N LYS A 22 -56.40 7.12 -31.64
CA LYS A 22 -56.31 6.06 -32.65
C LYS A 22 -55.87 6.54 -34.05
N ALA A 23 -56.23 7.76 -34.46
CA ALA A 23 -55.81 8.34 -35.73
C ALA A 23 -54.36 8.81 -35.68
N ASP A 24 -53.90 9.39 -34.56
CA ASP A 24 -52.48 9.71 -34.36
C ASP A 24 -51.61 8.46 -34.29
N LYS A 25 -52.10 7.36 -33.70
CA LYS A 25 -51.44 6.04 -33.80
C LYS A 25 -51.32 5.53 -35.24
N LYS A 26 -52.31 5.82 -36.11
CA LYS A 26 -52.26 5.45 -37.53
C LYS A 26 -51.29 6.35 -38.32
N LYS A 27 -51.25 7.66 -38.04
CA LYS A 27 -50.28 8.58 -38.65
C LYS A 27 -48.83 8.28 -38.21
N ALA A 28 -48.61 7.89 -36.96
CA ALA A 28 -47.29 7.49 -36.46
C ALA A 28 -46.79 6.17 -37.06
N LYS A 29 -47.70 5.26 -37.45
CA LYS A 29 -47.36 4.00 -38.15
C LYS A 29 -46.88 4.21 -39.59
N ASN A 30 -47.32 5.29 -40.24
CA ASN A 30 -47.04 5.56 -41.65
C ASN A 30 -45.90 6.57 -41.87
N LYS A 31 -45.20 7.02 -40.82
CA LYS A 31 -43.93 7.72 -41.00
C LYS A 31 -42.87 6.68 -41.41
N PRO A 32 -42.16 6.86 -42.53
CA PRO A 32 -41.00 6.03 -42.84
C PRO A 32 -39.98 6.27 -41.72
N THR A 33 -39.83 5.29 -40.84
CA THR A 33 -38.72 5.27 -39.88
C THR A 33 -37.46 5.13 -40.71
N ASP A 34 -36.53 6.09 -40.61
CA ASP A 34 -35.13 5.92 -41.00
C ASP A 34 -34.69 4.48 -40.72
N LYS A 35 -33.95 3.84 -41.63
CA LYS A 35 -33.44 2.45 -41.51
C LYS A 35 -32.80 2.21 -40.14
N GLY A 36 -33.63 1.88 -39.15
CA GLY A 36 -33.34 2.09 -37.75
C GLY A 36 -33.99 0.98 -36.96
N LYS A 37 -33.15 0.22 -36.29
CA LYS A 37 -33.47 -0.99 -35.52
C LYS A 37 -34.81 -0.89 -34.78
N ASN A 38 -35.66 -1.91 -34.92
CA ASN A 38 -36.97 -1.98 -34.26
C ASN A 38 -36.81 -1.95 -32.72
N VAL A 39 -36.98 -0.77 -32.11
CA VAL A 39 -36.76 -0.53 -30.68
C VAL A 39 -37.61 -1.44 -29.79
N LYS A 40 -38.79 -1.87 -30.28
CA LYS A 40 -39.68 -2.80 -29.55
C LYS A 40 -39.14 -4.23 -29.50
N ALA A 41 -38.37 -4.66 -30.50
CA ALA A 41 -37.71 -5.97 -30.50
C ALA A 41 -36.52 -6.01 -29.52
N PHE A 42 -35.92 -4.85 -29.19
CA PHE A 42 -34.84 -4.72 -28.21
C PHE A 42 -35.34 -4.33 -26.80
N ALA A 43 -36.64 -4.42 -26.55
CA ALA A 43 -37.21 -4.12 -25.24
C ALA A 43 -36.79 -5.18 -24.21
N ILE A 44 -36.34 -4.73 -23.05
CA ILE A 44 -35.91 -5.62 -21.97
C ILE A 44 -37.14 -6.27 -21.33
N THR A 45 -37.17 -7.61 -21.28
CA THR A 45 -38.28 -8.38 -20.73
C THR A 45 -38.48 -8.18 -19.22
N LYS A 46 -37.39 -7.96 -18.46
CA LYS A 46 -37.42 -7.73 -16.99
C LYS A 46 -36.85 -6.36 -16.61
N ALA A 47 -37.64 -5.30 -16.83
CA ALA A 47 -37.23 -3.91 -16.57
C ALA A 47 -36.70 -3.68 -15.14
N ARG A 48 -37.43 -4.11 -14.10
CA ARG A 48 -37.01 -3.91 -12.69
C ARG A 48 -35.71 -4.62 -12.32
N SER A 49 -35.46 -5.80 -12.88
CA SER A 49 -34.22 -6.55 -12.62
C SER A 49 -33.04 -5.91 -13.35
N ALA A 50 -33.26 -5.48 -14.59
CA ALA A 50 -32.26 -4.76 -15.36
C ALA A 50 -31.89 -3.42 -14.72
N GLU A 51 -32.88 -2.68 -14.19
CA GLU A 51 -32.65 -1.44 -13.45
C GLU A 51 -31.79 -1.66 -12.20
N LYS A 52 -32.08 -2.69 -11.38
CA LYS A 52 -31.25 -3.04 -10.22
C LYS A 52 -29.82 -3.40 -10.61
N ARG A 53 -29.63 -4.15 -11.69
CA ARG A 53 -28.29 -4.51 -12.21
C ARG A 53 -27.56 -3.29 -12.73
N PHE A 54 -28.27 -2.41 -13.44
CA PHE A 54 -27.72 -1.16 -13.97
C PHE A 54 -27.26 -0.27 -12.82
N ARG A 55 -28.11 0.00 -11.81
CA ARG A 55 -27.74 0.79 -10.62
C ARG A 55 -26.51 0.22 -9.92
N ARG A 56 -26.51 -1.08 -9.60
CA ARG A 56 -25.34 -1.72 -8.97
C ARG A 56 -24.08 -1.63 -9.83
N LYS A 57 -24.20 -1.74 -11.15
CA LYS A 57 -23.06 -1.62 -12.07
C LYS A 57 -22.51 -0.19 -12.04
N GLU A 58 -23.38 0.81 -12.14
CA GLU A 58 -23.00 2.22 -12.04
C GLU A 58 -22.35 2.51 -10.68
N ASP A 59 -22.90 2.02 -9.56
CA ASP A 59 -22.30 2.17 -8.22
C ASP A 59 -20.90 1.54 -8.13
N ILE A 60 -20.66 0.41 -8.81
CA ILE A 60 -19.34 -0.22 -8.85
C ILE A 60 -18.39 0.56 -9.75
N LEU A 61 -18.88 1.11 -10.87
CA LEU A 61 -18.07 1.90 -11.79
C LEU A 61 -17.65 3.23 -11.14
N THR A 62 -18.58 3.93 -10.48
CA THR A 62 -18.28 5.16 -9.74
C THR A 62 -17.28 4.90 -8.60
N LYS A 63 -17.43 3.80 -7.84
CA LYS A 63 -16.43 3.40 -6.82
C LYS A 63 -15.04 3.09 -7.38
N LYS A 64 -14.94 2.67 -8.64
CA LYS A 64 -13.66 2.40 -9.33
C LYS A 64 -13.01 3.65 -9.90
N GLN A 65 -13.78 4.73 -10.09
CA GLN A 65 -13.22 5.99 -10.59
C GLN A 65 -12.33 6.60 -9.51
N HIS A 66 -11.07 6.82 -9.86
CA HIS A 66 -10.06 7.42 -9.00
C HIS A 66 -9.38 8.55 -9.75
N ILE A 67 -8.81 9.50 -9.01
CA ILE A 67 -8.00 10.58 -9.60
C ILE A 67 -6.81 9.91 -10.33
N PRO A 68 -6.62 10.19 -11.63
CA PRO A 68 -5.49 9.66 -12.37
C PRO A 68 -4.20 10.23 -11.80
N LEU A 69 -3.32 9.36 -11.32
CA LEU A 69 -1.99 9.71 -10.83
C LEU A 69 -0.95 9.15 -11.80
N VAL A 70 0.11 9.91 -12.04
CA VAL A 70 1.24 9.46 -12.86
C VAL A 70 2.08 8.51 -12.03
N ASP A 71 2.21 7.28 -12.51
CA ASP A 71 3.17 6.31 -11.96
C ASP A 71 4.54 6.57 -12.56
N LYS A 72 5.54 6.82 -11.71
CA LYS A 72 6.94 7.08 -12.10
C LYS A 72 7.86 5.93 -11.73
N THR A 73 7.32 4.75 -11.41
CA THR A 73 8.14 3.59 -11.06
C THR A 73 9.00 3.14 -12.25
N PRO A 74 10.32 2.91 -12.06
CA PRO A 74 11.21 2.42 -13.11
C PRO A 74 10.95 0.94 -13.43
N GLU A 75 11.54 0.44 -14.52
CA GLU A 75 11.43 -0.97 -14.93
C GLU A 75 11.93 -1.93 -13.85
N GLU A 76 13.07 -1.61 -13.24
CA GLU A 76 13.58 -2.29 -12.05
C GLU A 76 13.21 -1.48 -10.80
N PRO A 77 12.13 -1.86 -10.09
CA PRO A 77 11.67 -1.09 -8.95
C PRO A 77 12.67 -1.18 -7.78
N PRO A 78 12.84 -0.09 -7.01
CA PRO A 78 13.58 -0.16 -5.76
C PRO A 78 12.86 -1.08 -4.76
N PRO A 79 13.58 -1.59 -3.74
CA PRO A 79 12.97 -2.34 -2.67
C PRO A 79 11.85 -1.56 -1.97
N VAL A 80 10.69 -2.20 -1.84
CA VAL A 80 9.55 -1.67 -1.09
C VAL A 80 9.92 -1.54 0.37
N LEU A 81 9.72 -0.35 0.95
CA LEU A 81 10.02 -0.15 2.36
C LEU A 81 8.86 -0.61 3.25
N ILE A 82 9.13 -1.57 4.12
CA ILE A 82 8.20 -2.11 5.10
C ILE A 82 8.71 -1.73 6.49
N ALA A 83 7.97 -0.86 7.17
CA ALA A 83 8.25 -0.47 8.54
C ALA A 83 7.51 -1.37 9.52
N VAL A 84 8.21 -1.87 10.54
CA VAL A 84 7.60 -2.57 11.68
C VAL A 84 7.52 -1.57 12.82
N VAL A 85 6.30 -1.22 13.20
CA VAL A 85 6.01 -0.17 14.20
C VAL A 85 5.11 -0.77 15.27
N GLY A 86 5.36 -0.42 16.51
CA GLY A 86 4.55 -0.82 17.64
C GLY A 86 5.25 -0.49 18.95
N PRO A 87 4.56 -0.72 20.07
CA PRO A 87 5.04 -0.31 21.37
C PRO A 87 6.33 -1.02 21.80
N PRO A 88 7.00 -0.56 22.88
CA PRO A 88 8.12 -1.28 23.46
C PRO A 88 7.70 -2.72 23.80
N LYS A 89 8.62 -3.68 23.61
CA LYS A 89 8.45 -5.09 24.01
C LYS A 89 7.31 -5.86 23.33
N VAL A 90 6.69 -5.34 22.27
CA VAL A 90 5.66 -6.07 21.49
C VAL A 90 6.20 -7.20 20.61
N GLY A 91 7.53 -7.31 20.46
CA GLY A 91 8.18 -8.35 19.64
C GLY A 91 8.52 -7.92 18.20
N LYS A 92 8.84 -6.64 17.98
CA LYS A 92 9.22 -6.07 16.67
C LYS A 92 10.37 -6.82 16.00
N SER A 93 11.51 -6.91 16.68
CA SER A 93 12.69 -7.62 16.18
C SER A 93 12.40 -9.11 15.95
N THR A 94 11.62 -9.75 16.84
CA THR A 94 11.18 -11.15 16.68
C THR A 94 10.35 -11.34 15.41
N LEU A 95 9.45 -10.41 15.08
CA LEU A 95 8.67 -10.47 13.84
C LEU A 95 9.57 -10.36 12.61
N ILE A 96 10.52 -9.43 12.61
CA ILE A 96 11.48 -9.24 11.52
C ILE A 96 12.32 -10.50 11.31
N ASN A 97 12.89 -11.07 12.39
CA ASN A 97 13.68 -12.29 12.32
C ASN A 97 12.87 -13.47 11.74
N ASN A 98 11.62 -13.65 12.18
CA ASN A 98 10.76 -14.72 11.67
C ASN A 98 10.37 -14.50 10.20
N LEU A 99 10.13 -13.26 9.77
CA LEU A 99 9.88 -12.93 8.37
C LEU A 99 11.10 -13.22 7.49
N ILE A 100 12.29 -12.80 7.92
CA ILE A 100 13.54 -13.07 7.21
C ILE A 100 13.74 -14.57 7.08
N LYS A 101 13.64 -15.32 8.19
CA LYS A 101 13.76 -16.78 8.21
C LYS A 101 12.77 -17.45 7.26
N ASN A 102 11.53 -16.96 7.19
CA ASN A 102 10.52 -17.51 6.29
C ASN A 102 10.87 -17.32 4.80
N PHE A 103 11.43 -16.16 4.42
CA PHE A 103 11.79 -15.89 3.03
C PHE A 103 13.15 -16.50 2.64
N THR A 104 14.18 -16.27 3.45
CA THR A 104 15.58 -16.57 3.14
C THR A 104 16.06 -17.92 3.69
N ARG A 105 15.34 -18.51 4.65
CA ARG A 105 15.75 -19.71 5.42
C ARG A 105 17.02 -19.52 6.26
N THR A 106 17.57 -18.32 6.32
CA THR A 106 18.70 -17.96 7.18
C THR A 106 18.22 -17.28 8.44
N ASN A 107 18.91 -17.54 9.55
CA ASN A 107 18.67 -16.83 10.81
C ASN A 107 19.58 -15.60 10.87
N VAL A 108 19.06 -14.51 11.43
CA VAL A 108 19.79 -13.28 11.73
C VAL A 108 19.85 -13.15 13.25
N THR A 109 21.02 -12.83 13.81
CA THR A 109 21.24 -12.77 15.26
C THR A 109 20.77 -11.43 15.85
N SER A 110 21.16 -10.33 15.22
CA SER A 110 20.79 -8.96 15.61
C SER A 110 20.15 -8.22 14.43
N VAL A 111 19.00 -7.58 14.66
CA VAL A 111 18.29 -6.76 13.67
C VAL A 111 18.69 -5.31 13.90
N ASN A 112 19.66 -4.83 13.13
CA ASN A 112 20.13 -3.46 13.20
C ASN A 112 20.09 -2.84 11.81
N GLY A 113 19.38 -1.71 11.70
CA GLY A 113 19.21 -0.99 10.44
C GLY A 113 18.27 -1.68 9.45
N PRO A 114 18.23 -1.20 8.20
CA PRO A 114 17.38 -1.75 7.17
C PRO A 114 17.92 -3.08 6.61
N ILE A 115 17.01 -4.03 6.40
CA ILE A 115 17.32 -5.37 5.90
C ILE A 115 16.57 -5.61 4.60
N THR A 116 17.30 -5.78 3.50
CA THR A 116 16.72 -6.03 2.18
C THR A 116 16.70 -7.51 1.85
N ILE A 117 15.53 -8.03 1.47
CA ILE A 117 15.32 -9.43 1.09
C ILE A 117 14.51 -9.55 -0.20
N ILE A 118 14.81 -10.60 -0.97
CA ILE A 118 14.03 -10.94 -2.16
C ILE A 118 12.82 -11.78 -1.75
N THR A 119 11.61 -11.33 -2.10
CA THR A 119 10.35 -12.02 -1.77
C THR A 119 9.75 -12.77 -2.95
N SER A 120 9.98 -12.25 -4.15
CA SER A 120 9.47 -12.78 -5.40
C SER A 120 10.42 -12.39 -6.53
N LYS A 121 10.29 -13.02 -7.69
CA LYS A 121 11.13 -12.74 -8.86
C LYS A 121 11.07 -11.29 -9.33
N LYS A 122 9.95 -10.63 -9.09
CA LYS A 122 9.71 -9.23 -9.48
C LYS A 122 9.76 -8.26 -8.29
N ARG A 123 10.02 -8.75 -7.08
CA ARG A 123 9.84 -7.95 -5.87
C ARG A 123 10.84 -8.30 -4.78
N ARG A 124 11.47 -7.26 -4.28
CA ARG A 124 12.27 -7.23 -3.06
C ARG A 124 11.67 -6.22 -2.09
N ILE A 125 11.91 -6.45 -0.81
CA ILE A 125 11.41 -5.62 0.29
C ILE A 125 12.58 -5.25 1.19
N THR A 126 12.54 -4.06 1.77
CA THR A 126 13.42 -3.64 2.85
C THR A 126 12.59 -3.58 4.13
N LEU A 127 12.99 -4.32 5.15
CA LEU A 127 12.41 -4.30 6.48
C LEU A 127 13.19 -3.31 7.33
N ILE A 128 12.48 -2.40 8.00
CA ILE A 128 13.07 -1.49 8.99
C ILE A 128 12.29 -1.60 10.29
N GLU A 129 13.01 -1.75 11.40
CA GLU A 129 12.43 -1.61 12.73
C GLU A 129 12.35 -0.13 13.10
N CYS A 130 11.17 0.32 13.55
CA CYS A 130 11.01 1.67 14.06
C CYS A 130 11.35 1.71 15.56
N ASN A 131 12.22 2.65 15.93
CA ASN A 131 12.43 3.01 17.33
C ASN A 131 11.17 3.70 17.89
N ASN A 132 11.05 3.74 19.21
CA ASN A 132 9.88 4.33 19.88
C ASN A 132 9.95 5.86 20.01
N ASP A 133 10.92 6.52 19.36
CA ASP A 133 11.02 7.98 19.37
C ASP A 133 10.08 8.58 18.33
N ILE A 134 9.41 9.68 18.70
CA ILE A 134 8.49 10.40 17.80
C ILE A 134 9.21 10.86 16.52
N ASN A 135 10.47 11.30 16.61
CA ASN A 135 11.25 11.71 15.45
C ASN A 135 11.46 10.55 14.47
N SER A 136 11.87 9.39 14.98
CA SER A 136 12.02 8.16 14.20
C SER A 136 10.69 7.74 13.56
N MET A 137 9.58 7.84 14.31
CA MET A 137 8.24 7.57 13.80
C MET A 137 7.84 8.49 12.64
N ILE A 138 8.14 9.78 12.74
CA ILE A 138 7.89 10.77 11.68
C ILE A 138 8.67 10.44 10.41
N ASP A 139 9.96 10.14 10.53
CA ASP A 139 10.82 9.88 9.38
C ASP A 139 10.47 8.56 8.70
N VAL A 140 10.17 7.53 9.50
CA VAL A 140 9.67 6.25 8.99
C VAL A 140 8.31 6.41 8.31
N ALA A 141 7.38 7.21 8.87
CA ALA A 141 6.07 7.44 8.28
C ALA A 141 6.15 8.12 6.89
N LYS A 142 7.07 9.08 6.71
CA LYS A 142 7.31 9.73 5.41
C LYS A 142 7.80 8.72 4.35
N CYS A 143 8.67 7.79 4.76
CA CYS A 143 9.36 6.87 3.86
C CYS A 143 8.61 5.56 3.58
N ALA A 144 7.85 5.02 4.54
CA ALA A 144 7.34 3.64 4.50
C ALA A 144 6.20 3.39 3.49
N ASP A 145 6.32 2.39 2.63
CA ASP A 145 5.26 1.97 1.69
C ASP A 145 4.20 1.10 2.36
N LEU A 146 4.66 0.21 3.24
CA LEU A 146 3.85 -0.64 4.07
C LEU A 146 4.25 -0.45 5.53
N VAL A 147 3.26 -0.32 6.40
CA VAL A 147 3.47 -0.37 7.85
C VAL A 147 2.84 -1.65 8.38
N LEU A 148 3.66 -2.46 9.06
CA LEU A 148 3.22 -3.54 9.91
C LEU A 148 3.05 -2.99 11.33
N LEU A 149 1.80 -2.69 11.68
CA LEU A 149 1.45 -2.14 12.98
C LEU A 149 1.23 -3.27 13.98
N MET A 150 2.19 -3.44 14.89
CA MET A 150 2.12 -4.44 15.94
C MET A 150 1.33 -3.90 17.12
N VAL A 151 0.39 -4.71 17.60
CA VAL A 151 -0.46 -4.39 18.75
C VAL A 151 -0.41 -5.58 19.71
N ASP A 152 -0.25 -5.29 20.99
CA ASP A 152 -0.37 -6.29 22.05
C ASP A 152 -1.86 -6.57 22.29
N ALA A 153 -2.30 -7.83 22.18
CA ALA A 153 -3.69 -8.20 22.41
C ALA A 153 -4.08 -8.19 23.90
N SER A 154 -3.12 -8.39 24.80
CA SER A 154 -3.28 -8.40 26.25
C SER A 154 -3.54 -7.00 26.78
N PHE A 155 -2.69 -6.05 26.40
CA PHE A 155 -2.81 -4.65 26.81
C PHE A 155 -3.83 -3.88 25.96
N GLY A 156 -3.85 -4.15 24.66
CA GLY A 156 -4.68 -3.45 23.69
C GLY A 156 -3.92 -2.33 22.97
N PHE A 157 -4.62 -1.26 22.62
CA PHE A 157 -4.02 -0.14 21.91
C PHE A 157 -3.33 0.84 22.87
N GLU A 158 -2.03 1.00 22.67
CA GLU A 158 -1.18 1.98 23.36
C GLU A 158 -1.20 3.35 22.67
N MET A 159 -0.80 4.40 23.41
CA MET A 159 -0.77 5.78 22.90
C MET A 159 0.19 5.94 21.72
N GLU A 160 1.35 5.28 21.75
CA GLU A 160 2.37 5.31 20.69
C GLU A 160 1.80 4.88 19.32
N ILE A 161 0.87 3.91 19.32
CA ILE A 161 0.21 3.44 18.10
C ILE A 161 -0.67 4.54 17.50
N PHE A 162 -1.41 5.27 18.35
CA PHE A 162 -2.27 6.37 17.90
C PHE A 162 -1.46 7.56 17.42
N GLU A 163 -0.37 7.90 18.12
CA GLU A 163 0.56 8.95 17.69
C GLU A 163 1.10 8.65 16.29
N PHE A 164 1.59 7.42 16.07
CA PHE A 164 2.07 7.00 14.76
C PHE A 164 0.99 7.03 13.67
N LEU A 165 -0.23 6.57 13.98
CA LEU A 165 -1.35 6.60 13.03
C LEU A 165 -1.72 8.04 12.64
N ASN A 166 -1.75 8.96 13.60
CA ASN A 166 -2.02 10.37 13.35
C ASN A 166 -0.92 11.03 12.50
N ILE A 167 0.35 10.74 12.79
CA ILE A 167 1.50 11.18 11.97
C ILE A 167 1.34 10.68 10.52
N CYS A 168 0.96 9.41 10.33
CA CYS A 168 0.70 8.84 9.01
C CYS A 168 -0.46 9.52 8.27
N GLN A 169 -1.54 9.86 8.97
CA GLN A 169 -2.69 10.56 8.38
C GLN A 169 -2.28 11.94 7.83
N VAL A 170 -1.42 12.66 8.54
CA VAL A 170 -0.93 13.99 8.13
C VAL A 170 0.05 13.92 6.96
N HIS A 171 1.03 13.01 7.00
CA HIS A 171 2.03 12.88 5.94
C HIS A 171 1.54 12.13 4.69
N GLY A 172 0.39 11.47 4.79
CA GLY A 172 -0.21 10.67 3.73
C GLY A 172 -0.20 9.19 4.12
N MET A 173 -1.40 8.66 4.36
CA MET A 173 -1.60 7.33 4.92
C MET A 173 -0.97 6.24 4.03
N PRO A 174 0.11 5.55 4.47
CA PRO A 174 0.65 4.42 3.75
C PRO A 174 -0.29 3.21 3.87
N LYS A 175 0.06 2.10 3.22
CA LYS A 175 -0.70 0.87 3.45
C LYS A 175 -0.38 0.33 4.83
N ILE A 176 -1.40 0.10 5.66
CA ILE A 176 -1.23 -0.43 7.01
C ILE A 176 -1.80 -1.86 7.08
N MET A 177 -1.03 -2.77 7.65
CA MET A 177 -1.49 -4.08 8.10
C MET A 177 -1.29 -4.18 9.60
N GLY A 178 -2.32 -4.62 10.33
CA GLY A 178 -2.21 -4.86 11.75
C GLY A 178 -1.71 -6.28 12.04
N VAL A 179 -0.88 -6.42 13.07
CA VAL A 179 -0.42 -7.71 13.61
C VAL A 179 -0.71 -7.73 15.11
N LEU A 180 -1.63 -8.59 15.53
CA LEU A 180 -1.91 -8.82 16.94
C LEU A 180 -0.98 -9.88 17.50
N THR A 181 -0.29 -9.52 18.58
CA THR A 181 0.63 -10.40 19.32
C THR A 181 0.10 -10.73 20.70
N HIS A 182 0.83 -11.56 21.46
CA HIS A 182 0.54 -11.87 22.87
C HIS A 182 -0.90 -12.37 23.09
N LEU A 183 -1.39 -13.23 22.20
CA LEU A 183 -2.70 -13.89 22.33
C LEU A 183 -2.67 -15.08 23.28
N ASP A 184 -1.48 -15.59 23.57
CA ASP A 184 -1.15 -16.67 24.50
C ASP A 184 -1.27 -16.26 25.97
N THR A 185 -1.12 -14.96 26.28
CA THR A 185 -1.31 -14.44 27.65
C THR A 185 -2.77 -14.58 28.12
N ILE A 186 -3.72 -14.57 27.18
CA ILE A 186 -5.14 -14.66 27.48
C ILE A 186 -5.54 -16.14 27.63
N LYS A 187 -5.68 -16.59 28.87
CA LYS A 187 -6.00 -17.99 29.20
C LYS A 187 -7.33 -18.51 28.62
N SER A 188 -8.34 -17.65 28.49
CA SER A 188 -9.70 -18.07 28.07
C SER A 188 -9.94 -17.90 26.57
N ALA A 189 -10.25 -18.99 25.88
CA ALA A 189 -10.55 -18.97 24.44
C ALA A 189 -11.78 -18.10 24.08
N LYS A 190 -12.77 -17.98 24.98
CA LYS A 190 -13.91 -17.07 24.77
C LYS A 190 -13.46 -15.61 24.87
N ALA A 191 -12.63 -15.28 25.85
CA ALA A 191 -12.05 -13.94 26.01
C ALA A 191 -11.18 -13.55 24.80
N VAL A 192 -10.34 -14.47 24.30
CA VAL A 192 -9.54 -14.26 23.08
C VAL A 192 -10.43 -13.88 21.88
N LYS A 193 -11.54 -14.59 21.66
CA LYS A 193 -12.46 -14.30 20.55
C LYS A 193 -13.13 -12.93 20.70
N MET A 194 -13.54 -12.57 21.92
CA MET A 194 -14.13 -11.27 22.20
C MET A 194 -13.11 -10.14 22.00
N GLN A 195 -11.89 -10.30 22.54
CA GLN A 195 -10.81 -9.33 22.41
C GLN A 195 -10.39 -9.13 20.96
N LYS A 196 -10.25 -10.21 20.18
CA LYS A 196 -10.00 -10.14 18.73
C LYS A 196 -11.09 -9.33 18.01
N LYS A 197 -12.36 -9.48 18.39
CA LYS A 197 -13.48 -8.71 17.80
C LYS A 197 -13.40 -7.23 18.17
N VAL A 198 -13.15 -6.91 19.44
CA VAL A 198 -13.04 -5.52 19.93
C VAL A 198 -11.87 -4.81 19.28
N LEU A 199 -10.67 -5.40 19.32
CA LEU A 199 -9.46 -4.82 18.72
C LEU A 199 -9.59 -4.68 17.20
N LYS A 200 -10.21 -5.65 16.53
CA LYS A 200 -10.49 -5.55 15.09
C LYS A 200 -11.44 -4.41 14.76
N HIS A 201 -12.52 -4.25 15.52
CA HIS A 201 -13.46 -3.15 15.30
C HIS A 201 -12.77 -1.80 15.53
N ARG A 202 -12.01 -1.67 16.62
CA ARG A 202 -11.23 -0.46 16.91
C ARG A 202 -10.22 -0.17 15.81
N PHE A 203 -9.46 -1.17 15.35
CA PHE A 203 -8.52 -1.04 14.24
C PHE A 203 -9.18 -0.54 12.95
N TRP A 204 -10.41 -0.97 12.67
CA TRP A 204 -11.16 -0.50 11.50
C TRP A 204 -11.59 0.95 11.61
N THR A 205 -12.00 1.38 12.80
CA THR A 205 -12.35 2.79 13.07
C THR A 205 -11.16 3.72 12.88
N GLU A 206 -9.96 3.32 13.29
CA GLU A 206 -8.76 4.17 13.25
C GLU A 206 -8.05 4.19 11.89
N VAL A 207 -8.07 3.06 11.17
CA VAL A 207 -7.33 2.91 9.90
C VAL A 207 -8.25 3.05 8.70
N TYR A 208 -9.09 2.05 8.47
CA TYR A 208 -10.21 2.05 7.53
C TYR A 208 -11.00 0.74 7.67
N ASP A 209 -12.27 0.79 7.29
CA ASP A 209 -13.15 -0.38 7.32
C ASP A 209 -12.62 -1.53 6.46
N GLY A 210 -12.44 -2.70 7.08
CA GLY A 210 -11.93 -3.88 6.41
C GLY A 210 -10.41 -3.94 6.26
N ALA A 211 -9.66 -3.11 6.99
CA ALA A 211 -8.21 -3.25 7.13
C ALA A 211 -7.83 -4.66 7.60
N LYS A 212 -6.70 -5.17 7.10
CA LYS A 212 -6.26 -6.55 7.34
C LYS A 212 -5.52 -6.63 8.68
N LEU A 213 -5.98 -7.56 9.52
CA LEU A 213 -5.43 -7.84 10.84
C LEU A 213 -5.01 -9.31 10.90
N PHE A 214 -3.75 -9.54 11.21
CA PHE A 214 -3.17 -10.87 11.42
C PHE A 214 -3.09 -11.16 12.91
N TYR A 215 -3.16 -12.43 13.26
CA TYR A 215 -3.11 -12.90 14.64
C TYR A 215 -1.91 -13.84 14.77
N LEU A 216 -1.00 -13.52 15.69
CA LEU A 216 0.11 -14.37 16.06
C LEU A 216 -0.22 -15.03 17.40
N SER A 217 -0.44 -16.34 17.38
CA SER A 217 -1.06 -17.05 18.50
C SER A 217 -0.13 -17.22 19.71
N GLY A 218 1.19 -17.16 19.50
CA GLY A 218 2.20 -17.24 20.56
C GLY A 218 3.60 -17.51 20.03
N LEU A 219 4.56 -17.65 20.94
CA LEU A 219 5.95 -17.98 20.64
C LEU A 219 6.28 -19.42 21.02
N ILE A 220 6.97 -20.14 20.13
CA ILE A 220 7.51 -21.48 20.35
C ILE A 220 9.02 -21.38 20.14
N HIS A 221 9.81 -21.67 21.19
CA HIS A 221 11.28 -21.52 21.16
C HIS A 221 11.77 -20.14 20.70
N GLY A 222 11.07 -19.06 21.09
CA GLY A 222 11.41 -17.70 20.68
C GLY A 222 10.99 -17.34 19.24
N GLU A 223 10.32 -18.24 18.53
CA GLU A 223 9.84 -18.04 17.16
C GLU A 223 8.32 -18.03 17.09
N TYR A 224 7.76 -17.23 16.16
CA TYR A 224 6.34 -17.29 15.88
C TYR A 224 5.98 -18.54 15.07
N LEU A 225 4.70 -18.93 15.09
CA LEU A 225 4.25 -20.09 14.33
C LEU A 225 4.48 -19.88 12.83
N ARG A 226 5.22 -20.81 12.21
CA ARG A 226 5.62 -20.75 10.79
C ARG A 226 4.43 -20.56 9.84
N ASN A 227 3.29 -21.19 10.11
CA ASN A 227 2.10 -21.08 9.26
C ASN A 227 1.51 -19.66 9.27
N GLU A 228 1.52 -19.00 10.43
CA GLU A 228 0.99 -17.64 10.59
C GLU A 228 1.90 -16.63 9.90
N ILE A 229 3.23 -16.78 10.07
CA ILE A 229 4.24 -15.95 9.40
C ILE A 229 4.24 -16.18 7.89
N THR A 230 4.09 -17.43 7.43
CA THR A 230 3.96 -17.75 5.99
C THR A 230 2.75 -17.07 5.39
N ASN A 231 1.63 -17.04 6.11
CA ASN A 231 0.42 -16.35 5.67
C ASN A 231 0.65 -14.84 5.59
N LEU A 232 1.23 -14.22 6.63
CA LEU A 232 1.60 -12.81 6.63
C LEU A 232 2.54 -12.48 5.44
N GLY A 233 3.59 -13.28 5.26
CA GLY A 233 4.52 -13.15 4.15
C GLY A 233 3.84 -13.23 2.78
N ARG A 234 2.87 -14.12 2.60
CA ARG A 234 2.08 -14.22 1.36
C ARG A 234 1.32 -12.92 1.07
N PHE A 235 0.71 -12.31 2.08
CA PHE A 235 -0.01 -11.04 1.91
C PHE A 235 0.93 -9.88 1.58
N ILE A 236 2.10 -9.83 2.23
CA ILE A 236 3.14 -8.83 1.94
C ILE A 236 3.59 -8.97 0.47
N SER A 237 3.91 -10.18 0.01
CA SER A 237 4.41 -10.41 -1.35
C SER A 237 3.42 -9.99 -2.43
N VAL A 238 2.11 -10.14 -2.21
CA VAL A 238 1.05 -9.86 -3.20
C VAL A 238 0.52 -8.43 -3.13
N MET A 239 0.87 -7.66 -2.10
CA MET A 239 0.28 -6.34 -1.86
C MET A 239 0.57 -5.36 -3.01
N LYS A 240 -0.39 -4.52 -3.38
CA LYS A 240 -0.18 -3.42 -4.33
C LYS A 240 -0.17 -2.09 -3.59
N PHE A 241 0.77 -1.23 -3.97
CA PHE A 241 0.89 0.12 -3.41
C PHE A 241 0.24 1.14 -4.32
N ARG A 242 -0.25 2.22 -3.71
CA ARG A 242 -0.71 3.40 -4.42
C ARG A 242 0.40 4.45 -4.30
N PRO A 243 0.82 5.09 -5.40
CA PRO A 243 1.81 6.15 -5.32
C PRO A 243 1.26 7.33 -4.50
N LEU A 244 2.06 7.81 -3.56
CA LEU A 244 1.79 9.04 -2.80
C LEU A 244 2.43 10.23 -3.51
N ASN A 245 1.77 11.39 -3.47
CA ASN A 245 2.20 12.58 -4.19
C ASN A 245 3.63 13.01 -3.82
N TRP A 246 3.96 13.04 -2.52
CA TRP A 246 5.29 13.42 -2.05
C TRP A 246 6.38 12.49 -2.60
N ARG A 247 6.18 11.17 -2.54
CA ARG A 247 7.13 10.15 -3.03
C ARG A 247 7.25 10.13 -4.55
N GLY A 248 6.19 10.50 -5.27
CA GLY A 248 6.24 10.67 -6.73
C GLY A 248 6.88 11.98 -7.16
N ALA A 249 7.02 12.96 -6.27
CA ALA A 249 7.58 14.28 -6.58
C ALA A 249 9.05 14.41 -6.19
N HIS A 250 9.48 13.76 -5.11
CA HIS A 250 10.83 13.92 -4.53
C HIS A 250 11.65 12.63 -4.62
N SER A 251 12.96 12.79 -4.76
CA SER A 251 13.95 11.71 -4.59
C SER A 251 14.27 11.54 -3.12
N TYR A 252 14.33 10.30 -2.63
CA TYR A 252 14.77 10.02 -1.27
C TYR A 252 15.55 8.71 -1.22
N VAL A 253 16.45 8.60 -0.24
CA VAL A 253 17.29 7.43 0.00
C VAL A 253 17.14 7.04 1.46
N LEU A 254 16.97 5.75 1.71
CA LEU A 254 17.18 5.17 3.04
C LEU A 254 18.60 4.62 3.03
N ALA A 255 19.44 5.14 3.92
CA ALA A 255 20.82 4.68 4.03
C ALA A 255 20.85 3.28 4.64
N ASP A 256 21.39 2.33 3.88
CA ASP A 256 21.60 0.95 4.33
C ASP A 256 22.94 0.80 5.05
N ARG A 257 23.97 1.49 4.56
CA ARG A 257 25.33 1.50 5.12
C ARG A 257 25.88 2.92 5.17
N MET A 258 26.62 3.23 6.23
CA MET A 258 27.33 4.49 6.42
C MET A 258 28.81 4.18 6.64
N GLU A 259 29.68 4.90 5.94
CA GLU A 259 31.13 4.84 6.11
C GLU A 259 31.69 6.25 6.33
N ASP A 260 32.70 6.36 7.19
CA ASP A 260 33.46 7.59 7.42
C ASP A 260 34.78 7.45 6.63
N ILE A 261 35.01 8.31 5.64
CA ILE A 261 36.19 8.28 4.76
C ILE A 261 37.25 9.29 5.24
N THR A 262 36.95 10.07 6.28
CA THR A 262 37.84 11.09 6.81
C THR A 262 39.21 10.52 7.16
N ASN A 263 40.27 11.24 6.79
CA ASN A 263 41.63 10.81 7.07
C ASN A 263 41.87 10.68 8.59
N SER A 264 42.29 9.49 9.05
CA SER A 264 42.49 9.17 10.46
C SER A 264 43.46 10.13 11.16
N GLU A 265 44.44 10.68 10.45
CA GLU A 265 45.37 11.68 11.00
C GLU A 265 44.66 13.00 11.36
N GLN A 266 43.72 13.46 10.54
CA GLN A 266 42.94 14.66 10.83
C GLN A 266 42.05 14.45 12.06
N VAL A 267 41.42 13.28 12.16
CA VAL A 267 40.60 12.90 13.32
C VAL A 267 41.45 12.81 14.59
N ARG A 268 42.70 12.32 14.50
CA ARG A 268 43.64 12.26 15.63
C ARG A 268 44.04 13.66 16.12
N LEU A 269 44.32 14.58 15.19
CA LEU A 269 44.72 15.96 15.53
C LEU A 269 43.54 16.77 16.07
N ASN A 270 42.35 16.62 15.49
CA ASN A 270 41.14 17.28 15.96
C ASN A 270 39.94 16.33 15.90
N PRO A 271 39.51 15.75 17.04
CA PRO A 271 38.37 14.84 17.08
C PRO A 271 37.03 15.44 16.65
N LYS A 272 36.90 16.77 16.65
CA LYS A 272 35.69 17.53 16.28
C LYS A 272 35.77 18.17 14.89
N CYS A 273 36.66 17.70 14.02
CA CYS A 273 36.71 18.17 12.64
C CYS A 273 35.45 17.77 11.86
N ASP A 274 35.18 18.50 10.78
CA ASP A 274 34.20 18.09 9.78
C ASP A 274 34.65 16.76 9.16
N ARG A 275 33.68 15.90 8.84
CA ARG A 275 33.93 14.53 8.38
C ARG A 275 33.25 14.26 7.06
N ASP A 276 33.96 13.54 6.20
CA ASP A 276 33.47 13.10 4.90
C ASP A 276 32.82 11.74 5.06
N VAL A 277 31.50 11.71 4.88
CA VAL A 277 30.69 10.51 5.10
C VAL A 277 30.09 10.04 3.77
N VAL A 278 30.22 8.75 3.51
CA VAL A 278 29.56 8.08 2.39
C VAL A 278 28.36 7.28 2.87
N LEU A 279 27.22 7.55 2.24
CA LEU A 279 25.94 6.90 2.49
C LEU A 279 25.59 6.00 1.30
N TYR A 280 25.44 4.72 1.56
CA TYR A 280 24.99 3.75 0.57
C TYR A 280 23.50 3.45 0.77
N GLY A 281 22.76 3.34 -0.31
CA GLY A 281 21.36 2.92 -0.24
C GLY A 281 20.65 2.99 -1.58
N TYR A 282 19.43 2.45 -1.60
CA TYR A 282 18.58 2.50 -2.80
C TYR A 282 17.90 3.85 -2.95
N VAL A 283 18.01 4.42 -4.15
CA VAL A 283 17.25 5.60 -4.57
C VAL A 283 15.80 5.23 -4.79
N ARG A 284 14.88 5.99 -4.17
CA ARG A 284 13.43 5.82 -4.26
C ARG A 284 12.79 7.12 -4.76
N GLY A 285 11.63 6.98 -5.39
CA GLY A 285 10.88 8.11 -5.96
C GLY A 285 11.45 8.56 -7.31
N VAL A 286 11.79 9.84 -7.41
CA VAL A 286 12.35 10.46 -8.63
C VAL A 286 13.87 10.20 -8.71
N PRO A 287 14.49 10.11 -9.91
CA PRO A 287 15.94 9.99 -10.04
C PRO A 287 16.70 11.11 -9.31
N LEU A 288 17.68 10.72 -8.49
CA LEU A 288 18.55 11.64 -7.76
C LEU A 288 19.63 12.20 -8.69
N LYS A 289 19.88 13.50 -8.61
CA LYS A 289 20.95 14.20 -9.35
C LYS A 289 21.95 14.80 -8.37
N LYS A 290 23.20 14.92 -8.80
CA LYS A 290 24.30 15.45 -7.98
C LYS A 290 24.09 16.91 -7.59
N GLU A 291 23.47 17.70 -8.47
CA GLU A 291 23.27 19.14 -8.26
C GLU A 291 22.19 19.44 -7.20
N ASN A 292 21.42 18.44 -6.78
CA ASN A 292 20.35 18.63 -5.80
C ASN A 292 20.95 18.81 -4.40
N MET A 293 20.35 19.71 -3.61
CA MET A 293 20.58 19.73 -2.16
C MET A 293 19.77 18.61 -1.50
N VAL A 294 20.35 17.99 -0.47
CA VAL A 294 19.76 16.89 0.28
C VAL A 294 19.60 17.31 1.73
N HIS A 295 18.41 17.09 2.28
CA HIS A 295 18.16 17.22 3.70
C HIS A 295 18.37 15.87 4.39
N ILE A 296 19.32 15.79 5.31
CA ILE A 296 19.51 14.62 6.16
C ILE A 296 18.68 14.84 7.43
N ALA A 297 17.69 13.98 7.65
CA ALA A 297 16.81 14.07 8.80
C ALA A 297 17.62 14.03 10.11
N GLY A 298 17.45 15.06 10.94
CA GLY A 298 18.14 15.21 12.21
C GLY A 298 19.53 15.88 12.14
N LEU A 299 20.10 16.09 10.94
CA LEU A 299 21.39 16.76 10.76
C LEU A 299 21.23 18.14 10.11
N GLY A 300 20.56 18.22 8.97
CA GLY A 300 20.38 19.47 8.22
C GLY A 300 20.53 19.34 6.71
N ASP A 301 20.59 20.49 6.03
CA ASP A 301 20.73 20.57 4.58
C ASP A 301 22.21 20.50 4.18
N MET A 302 22.52 19.60 3.24
CA MET A 302 23.87 19.39 2.71
C MET A 302 23.85 19.30 1.18
N ARG A 303 25.00 19.55 0.57
CA ARG A 303 25.21 19.36 -0.88
C ARG A 303 25.87 18.01 -1.12
N ILE A 304 25.55 17.38 -2.25
CA ILE A 304 26.19 16.12 -2.65
C ILE A 304 27.52 16.43 -3.34
N GLU A 305 28.63 15.94 -2.78
CA GLU A 305 29.96 16.09 -3.39
C GLU A 305 30.19 15.09 -4.53
N GLU A 306 29.76 13.84 -4.34
CA GLU A 306 29.91 12.76 -5.32
C GLU A 306 28.68 11.86 -5.30
N LEU A 307 28.25 11.41 -6.49
CA LEU A 307 27.12 10.50 -6.65
C LEU A 307 27.49 9.42 -7.66
N ASN A 308 27.67 8.18 -7.16
CA ASN A 308 28.06 7.04 -7.97
C ASN A 308 27.00 5.94 -7.94
N GLY A 309 26.73 5.35 -9.10
CA GLY A 309 25.90 4.15 -9.22
C GLY A 309 26.72 2.90 -8.96
N LEU A 310 26.27 2.06 -8.03
CA LEU A 310 26.89 0.78 -7.71
C LEU A 310 26.03 -0.38 -8.21
N PRO A 311 26.63 -1.56 -8.47
CA PRO A 311 25.86 -2.75 -8.78
C PRO A 311 24.97 -3.14 -7.60
N ASP A 312 23.78 -3.61 -7.93
CA ASP A 312 22.76 -3.97 -6.95
C ASP A 312 23.21 -5.18 -6.09
N PRO A 313 23.21 -5.09 -4.75
CA PRO A 313 23.59 -6.22 -3.90
C PRO A 313 22.51 -7.31 -3.84
N CYS A 314 21.26 -7.02 -4.22
CA CYS A 314 20.14 -7.97 -4.28
C CYS A 314 19.42 -7.87 -5.64
N PRO A 315 20.07 -8.31 -6.74
CA PRO A 315 19.48 -8.24 -8.07
C PRO A 315 18.24 -9.14 -8.17
N LEU A 316 17.23 -8.68 -8.90
CA LEU A 316 16.04 -9.47 -9.16
C LEU A 316 16.38 -10.61 -10.14
N PRO A 317 15.93 -11.86 -9.88
CA PRO A 317 16.25 -12.98 -10.76
C PRO A 317 15.49 -12.87 -12.09
N SER A 318 16.22 -12.53 -13.15
CA SER A 318 15.69 -12.27 -14.50
C SER A 318 15.61 -13.51 -15.41
N GLY A 319 16.23 -14.64 -15.02
CA GLY A 319 16.59 -15.70 -15.97
C GLY A 319 15.58 -16.82 -16.26
N GLU A 320 14.60 -17.13 -15.39
CA GLU A 320 13.78 -18.34 -15.56
C GLU A 320 12.26 -18.11 -15.44
N LYS A 321 11.50 -18.56 -16.46
CA LYS A 321 10.02 -18.61 -16.50
C LYS A 321 9.37 -19.58 -15.49
N LYS A 322 10.08 -19.99 -14.44
CA LYS A 322 9.48 -20.77 -13.33
C LYS A 322 8.75 -19.84 -12.38
N ARG A 323 7.59 -20.27 -11.88
CA ARG A 323 6.78 -19.48 -10.93
C ARG A 323 7.41 -19.40 -9.53
N ASN A 324 8.23 -20.37 -9.16
CA ASN A 324 8.84 -20.46 -7.83
C ASN A 324 10.23 -19.82 -7.80
N LEU A 325 10.57 -19.24 -6.66
CA LEU A 325 11.89 -18.71 -6.36
C LEU A 325 12.83 -19.87 -5.95
N LEU A 326 13.99 -19.97 -6.58
CA LEU A 326 15.02 -20.95 -6.21
C LEU A 326 15.69 -20.57 -4.89
N GLU A 327 16.35 -21.52 -4.24
CA GLU A 327 17.04 -21.25 -2.97
C GLU A 327 18.24 -20.32 -3.14
N LYS A 328 18.97 -20.44 -4.25
CA LYS A 328 20.08 -19.53 -4.62
C LYS A 328 19.63 -18.10 -4.90
N GLU A 329 18.36 -17.89 -5.27
CA GLU A 329 17.78 -16.58 -5.56
C GLU A 329 17.28 -15.87 -4.29
N ARG A 330 17.32 -16.53 -3.12
CA ARG A 330 16.89 -15.96 -1.84
C ARG A 330 18.03 -15.18 -1.20
N LEU A 331 18.37 -14.06 -1.81
CA LEU A 331 19.42 -13.18 -1.30
C LEU A 331 18.91 -12.35 -0.12
N LEU A 332 19.83 -12.10 0.81
CA LEU A 332 19.68 -11.28 2.00
C LEU A 332 20.82 -10.25 2.00
N TYR A 333 20.47 -8.98 2.06
CA TYR A 333 21.41 -7.87 2.22
C TYR A 333 21.08 -7.09 3.49
N ALA A 334 21.97 -7.17 4.47
CA ALA A 334 21.84 -6.49 5.75
C ALA A 334 23.23 -6.09 6.26
N PRO A 335 23.80 -4.99 5.77
CA PRO A 335 25.19 -4.61 6.04
C PRO A 335 25.46 -4.28 7.52
N MET A 336 24.44 -3.81 8.25
CA MET A 336 24.54 -3.42 9.66
C MET A 336 24.05 -4.52 10.64
N SER A 337 23.54 -5.64 10.13
CA SER A 337 22.97 -6.72 10.93
C SER A 337 23.86 -7.97 10.92
N GLY A 338 23.74 -8.80 11.95
CA GLY A 338 24.49 -10.05 12.07
C GLY A 338 23.99 -11.15 11.13
N VAL A 339 24.46 -11.15 9.87
CA VAL A 339 24.13 -12.20 8.89
C VAL A 339 25.15 -13.33 8.97
N GLY A 340 24.69 -14.55 9.27
CA GLY A 340 25.55 -15.73 9.31
C GLY A 340 26.54 -15.74 10.48
N GLY A 341 26.25 -15.00 11.55
CA GLY A 341 27.13 -14.86 12.73
C GLY A 341 28.11 -13.69 12.65
N ILE A 342 28.31 -13.11 11.46
CA ILE A 342 29.24 -12.01 11.26
C ILE A 342 28.52 -10.67 11.48
N VAL A 343 29.00 -9.88 12.44
CA VAL A 343 28.54 -8.51 12.69
C VAL A 343 29.67 -7.54 12.33
N TYR A 344 29.39 -6.64 11.39
CA TYR A 344 30.29 -5.56 11.02
C TYR A 344 30.04 -4.37 11.96
N ASP A 345 31.08 -3.97 12.69
CA ASP A 345 31.17 -2.67 13.35
C ASP A 345 32.17 -1.79 12.58
N LYS A 346 32.19 -0.48 12.87
CA LYS A 346 32.93 0.53 12.07
C LYS A 346 34.35 0.12 11.71
N ASP A 347 35.08 -0.44 12.68
CA ASP A 347 36.50 -0.81 12.53
C ASP A 347 36.77 -2.30 12.83
N ALA A 348 35.73 -3.08 13.14
CA ALA A 348 35.89 -4.45 13.63
C ALA A 348 34.83 -5.39 13.07
N VAL A 349 35.23 -6.65 12.86
CA VAL A 349 34.32 -7.73 12.47
C VAL A 349 34.21 -8.69 13.64
N TYR A 350 33.01 -8.82 14.20
CA TYR A 350 32.70 -9.79 15.24
C TYR A 350 32.13 -11.07 14.60
N ILE A 351 32.64 -12.24 14.98
CA ILE A 351 32.24 -13.56 14.46
C ILE A 351 31.64 -14.41 15.58
#